data_AF-A0A260B5P4-F1
#
_entry.id   AF-A0A260B5P4-F1
#
_cell.length_a   1.000
_cell.length_b   1.000
_cell.length_c   1.000
_cell.angle_alpha   90.00
_cell.angle_beta   90.00
_cell.angle_gamma   90.00
#
_symmetry.space_group_name_H-M   'P 1'
#
loop_
_entity.id
_entity.type
_entity.pdbx_description
1 polymer ?
#
loop_
_entity_poly.entity_id
_entity_poly.type
_entity_poly.pdbx_seq_one_letter_code
_entity_poly.pdbx_strand_id
1 'polypeptide(L)'
;MSHVTRSLVAAAAAGTILFTAACSSDSEASGDTTEITSGARPVIEPGEDNPMIAQGVEISGDATVYKTSGIGGTAMNDAAATGTPESYIDTEEFPGGTLPPGVTVTEAQGINVLKKIRDNLEQEGYTLEDVVTMRVFLDNAPGTDIADYAGWNRAYRQFFANTNLDTDETELVPLGTAEPAAPLERNSARPSRFALEVASLPVPGWLVEVEVDAVK
;
A
#
# COMPACT_ATOMS: atom_id res chain seq x y z
N MET A 1 72.18 -52.84 52.23
CA MET A 1 71.09 -53.08 53.20
C MET A 1 69.98 -52.08 52.86
N SER A 2 68.75 -52.50 52.51
CA SER A 2 67.75 -53.20 53.37
C SER A 2 67.27 -52.31 54.51
N HIS A 3 65.96 -52.12 54.79
CA HIS A 3 64.68 -52.39 54.10
C HIS A 3 63.63 -51.43 54.75
N VAL A 4 62.55 -50.98 54.08
CA VAL A 4 61.12 -51.38 54.28
C VAL A 4 60.67 -51.31 55.77
N THR A 5 59.54 -50.71 56.19
CA THR A 5 58.16 -51.18 55.91
C THR A 5 57.07 -50.27 56.53
N ARG A 6 55.93 -50.07 55.82
CA ARG A 6 54.48 -49.98 56.21
C ARG A 6 54.03 -49.66 57.66
N SER A 7 52.80 -49.23 57.98
CA SER A 7 51.59 -48.65 57.31
C SER A 7 50.46 -48.52 58.37
N LEU A 8 49.36 -47.80 58.05
CA LEU A 8 47.94 -47.88 58.53
C LEU A 8 47.38 -46.46 58.89
N VAL A 9 46.37 -45.92 58.17
CA VAL A 9 44.89 -46.02 58.40
C VAL A 9 44.47 -45.28 59.69
N ALA A 10 43.51 -44.33 59.79
CA ALA A 10 42.48 -43.72 58.91
C ALA A 10 42.24 -42.23 59.34
N ALA A 11 41.22 -41.42 58.97
CA ALA A 11 40.03 -41.50 58.09
C ALA A 11 39.54 -40.09 57.62
N ALA A 12 38.64 -40.09 56.64
CA ALA A 12 37.58 -39.13 56.23
C ALA A 12 37.35 -37.76 56.92
N ALA A 13 37.13 -36.71 56.10
CA ALA A 13 35.85 -35.97 56.00
C ALA A 13 35.78 -35.03 54.75
N ALA A 14 34.56 -34.62 54.38
CA ALA A 14 34.15 -33.75 53.26
C ALA A 14 34.99 -32.46 53.02
N GLY A 15 35.01 -31.83 51.84
CA GLY A 15 34.23 -32.02 50.61
C GLY A 15 33.46 -30.74 50.20
N THR A 16 33.65 -30.26 48.96
CA THR A 16 32.78 -29.31 48.23
C THR A 16 33.12 -29.43 46.73
N ILE A 17 32.11 -29.66 45.87
CA ILE A 17 32.26 -29.59 44.41
C ILE A 17 31.59 -28.30 43.93
N LEU A 18 32.36 -27.42 43.28
CA LEU A 18 31.85 -26.22 42.63
C LEU A 18 31.38 -26.57 41.21
N PHE A 19 30.07 -26.52 40.99
CA PHE A 19 29.49 -26.50 39.64
C PHE A 19 29.38 -25.04 39.18
N THR A 20 30.11 -24.68 38.12
CA THR A 20 29.90 -23.43 37.40
C THR A 20 28.81 -23.64 36.35
N ALA A 21 27.59 -23.19 36.65
CA ALA A 21 26.52 -23.12 35.66
C ALA A 21 26.77 -21.94 34.71
N ALA A 22 26.95 -22.22 33.42
CA ALA A 22 26.90 -21.20 32.38
C ALA A 22 25.44 -20.97 31.98
N CYS A 23 24.90 -19.79 32.29
CA CYS A 23 23.58 -19.39 31.82
C CYS A 23 23.69 -18.87 30.38
N SER A 24 23.63 -19.78 29.40
CA SER A 24 23.18 -19.42 28.05
C SER A 24 21.69 -19.14 28.13
N SER A 25 21.28 -17.91 27.86
CA SER A 25 19.87 -17.51 27.80
C SER A 25 19.41 -17.46 26.35
N ASP A 26 19.34 -18.64 25.74
CA ASP A 26 18.64 -18.84 24.47
C ASP A 26 17.13 -18.71 24.72
N SER A 27 16.62 -17.49 24.55
CA SER A 27 15.19 -17.22 24.54
C SER A 27 14.64 -17.47 23.14
N GLU A 28 14.40 -18.73 22.79
CA GLU A 28 13.63 -19.08 21.60
C GLU A 28 12.17 -18.65 21.77
N ALA A 29 11.87 -17.41 21.35
CA ALA A 29 10.52 -16.92 21.20
C ALA A 29 9.86 -17.57 19.97
N SER A 30 9.37 -18.80 20.14
CA SER A 30 8.45 -19.42 19.18
C SER A 30 7.07 -18.79 19.35
N GLY A 31 6.67 -17.98 18.36
CA GLY A 31 5.48 -17.13 18.47
C GLY A 31 5.17 -16.37 17.17
N ASP A 32 4.92 -17.12 16.10
CA ASP A 32 4.26 -16.69 14.87
C ASP A 32 4.82 -15.42 14.20
N THR A 33 6.04 -15.53 13.65
CA THR A 33 6.47 -14.67 12.55
C THR A 33 5.70 -15.10 11.29
N THR A 34 4.44 -14.67 11.18
CA THR A 34 3.91 -14.32 9.86
C THR A 34 4.89 -13.31 9.28
N GLU A 35 5.61 -13.65 8.22
CA GLU A 35 6.52 -12.67 7.60
C GLU A 35 5.68 -11.46 7.18
N ILE A 36 5.89 -10.35 7.86
CA ILE A 36 5.35 -9.04 7.50
C ILE A 36 6.21 -8.57 6.32
N THR A 37 5.90 -9.12 5.14
CA THR A 37 6.64 -8.98 3.87
C THR A 37 6.49 -7.60 3.23
N SER A 38 5.55 -6.80 3.72
CA SER A 38 5.47 -5.35 3.55
C SER A 38 5.70 -4.74 4.92
N GLY A 39 6.57 -3.74 5.06
CA GLY A 39 6.91 -3.07 6.34
C GLY A 39 5.77 -2.28 7.00
N ALA A 40 4.51 -2.65 6.73
CA ALA A 40 3.31 -2.02 7.26
C ALA A 40 2.13 -3.00 7.38
N ARG A 41 1.16 -2.63 8.21
CA ARG A 41 -0.10 -3.37 8.44
C ARG A 41 -1.30 -2.42 8.43
N PRO A 42 -2.27 -2.57 7.52
CA PRO A 42 -3.50 -1.78 7.56
C PRO A 42 -4.36 -2.14 8.78
N VAL A 43 -4.91 -1.14 9.45
CA VAL A 43 -5.86 -1.29 10.55
C VAL A 43 -7.27 -1.19 9.98
N ILE A 44 -7.97 -2.31 9.98
CA ILE A 44 -9.33 -2.47 9.46
C ILE A 44 -10.34 -2.47 10.61
N GLU A 45 -11.55 -1.97 10.35
CA GLU A 45 -12.63 -2.00 11.33
C GLU A 45 -13.17 -3.44 11.49
N PRO A 46 -13.38 -3.95 12.73
CA PRO A 46 -13.79 -5.34 12.92
C PRO A 46 -15.12 -5.68 12.22
N GLY A 47 -15.07 -6.59 11.25
CA GLY A 47 -16.22 -7.04 10.47
C GLY A 47 -16.39 -6.37 9.10
N GLU A 48 -15.48 -5.47 8.70
CA GLU A 48 -15.40 -4.92 7.35
C GLU A 48 -14.37 -5.70 6.52
N ASP A 49 -14.83 -6.40 5.49
CA ASP A 49 -13.99 -7.22 4.60
C ASP A 49 -13.47 -6.44 3.37
N ASN A 50 -14.20 -5.43 2.89
CA ASN A 50 -13.79 -4.58 1.77
C ASN A 50 -14.03 -3.06 2.00
N PRO A 51 -13.53 -2.45 3.09
CA PRO A 51 -13.69 -1.01 3.33
C PRO A 51 -12.93 -0.20 2.28
N MET A 52 -13.40 1.00 1.93
CA MET A 52 -12.72 1.81 0.90
C MET A 52 -11.29 2.24 1.27
N ILE A 53 -11.00 2.40 2.56
CA ILE A 53 -9.74 2.88 3.12
C ILE A 53 -9.48 2.17 4.47
N ALA A 54 -8.25 2.16 4.97
CA ALA A 54 -7.99 1.72 6.34
C ALA A 54 -8.25 2.84 7.35
N GLN A 55 -8.56 2.47 8.60
CA GLN A 55 -8.68 3.40 9.74
C GLN A 55 -7.32 4.06 10.07
N GLY A 56 -6.23 3.34 9.75
CA GLY A 56 -4.85 3.78 9.80
C GLY A 56 -3.95 2.68 9.25
N VAL A 57 -2.65 2.95 9.14
CA VAL A 57 -1.67 1.93 8.77
C VAL A 57 -0.53 1.99 9.78
N GLU A 58 -0.25 0.87 10.44
CA GLU A 58 0.94 0.70 11.27
C GLU A 58 2.15 0.53 10.34
N ILE A 59 3.28 1.18 10.64
CA ILE A 59 4.51 1.08 9.85
C ILE A 59 5.64 0.64 10.79
N SER A 60 6.43 -0.35 10.37
CA SER A 60 7.56 -0.88 11.13
C SER A 60 8.67 0.17 11.27
N GLY A 61 9.34 0.18 12.42
CA GLY A 61 10.33 1.22 12.75
C GLY A 61 11.63 1.17 11.92
N ASP A 62 11.85 0.09 11.19
CA ASP A 62 12.97 -0.19 10.29
C ASP A 62 12.60 -0.12 8.79
N ALA A 63 11.32 0.12 8.47
CA ALA A 63 10.86 0.22 7.09
C ALA A 63 11.45 1.45 6.37
N THR A 64 11.88 1.25 5.13
CA THR A 64 12.26 2.33 4.22
C THR A 64 11.01 2.93 3.61
N VAL A 65 10.83 4.25 3.75
CA VAL A 65 9.69 4.97 3.17
C VAL A 65 10.11 5.63 1.86
N TYR A 66 9.45 5.25 0.76
CA TYR A 66 9.46 6.02 -0.47
C TYR A 66 8.25 6.94 -0.52
N LYS A 67 8.48 8.19 -0.93
CA LYS A 67 7.48 9.24 -0.97
C LYS A 67 7.48 9.87 -2.35
N THR A 68 6.35 9.80 -3.05
CA THR A 68 6.19 10.49 -4.33
C THR A 68 6.03 11.99 -4.10
N SER A 69 6.28 12.78 -5.14
CA SER A 69 5.69 14.12 -5.26
C SER A 69 4.21 14.02 -5.63
N GLY A 70 3.52 15.15 -5.74
CA GLY A 70 2.24 15.22 -6.44
C GLY A 70 2.37 14.79 -7.90
N ILE A 71 1.53 13.86 -8.32
CA ILE A 71 1.49 13.28 -9.67
C ILE A 71 0.07 13.44 -10.21
N GLY A 72 -0.05 14.22 -11.28
CA GLY A 72 -1.25 14.30 -12.12
C GLY A 72 -1.09 13.55 -13.44
N GLY A 73 -2.15 13.51 -14.26
CA GLY A 73 -2.21 12.70 -15.49
C GLY A 73 -1.18 13.12 -16.55
N THR A 74 -0.81 12.20 -17.45
CA THR A 74 -0.08 12.54 -18.68
C THR A 74 -1.08 12.96 -19.75
N ALA A 75 -0.78 14.03 -20.51
CA ALA A 75 -1.59 14.40 -21.66
C ALA A 75 -1.35 13.37 -22.79
N MET A 76 -2.36 12.56 -23.08
CA MET A 76 -2.31 11.44 -24.05
C MET A 76 -3.37 11.55 -25.14
N ASN A 77 -4.30 12.50 -25.03
CA ASN A 77 -5.40 12.69 -25.96
C ASN A 77 -5.18 13.93 -26.83
N ASP A 78 -4.40 13.76 -27.90
CA ASP A 78 -4.12 14.80 -28.91
C ASP A 78 -5.36 15.25 -29.71
N ALA A 79 -6.49 14.54 -29.60
CA ALA A 79 -7.76 14.96 -30.21
C ALA A 79 -8.52 16.01 -29.36
N ALA A 80 -8.18 16.14 -28.08
CA ALA A 80 -8.68 17.21 -27.22
C ALA A 80 -7.79 18.47 -27.33
N ALA A 81 -8.35 19.63 -26.94
CA ALA A 81 -7.56 20.85 -26.90
C ALA A 81 -6.55 20.80 -25.74
N THR A 82 -5.32 21.24 -25.98
CA THR A 82 -4.24 21.22 -24.98
C THR A 82 -4.64 21.99 -23.72
N GLY A 83 -4.52 21.34 -22.55
CA GLY A 83 -4.85 21.95 -21.27
C GLY A 83 -6.33 21.94 -20.91
N THR A 84 -7.20 21.25 -21.68
CA THR A 84 -8.54 20.88 -21.19
C THR A 84 -8.48 19.53 -20.46
N PRO A 85 -9.44 19.23 -19.57
CA PRO A 85 -9.49 17.96 -18.86
C PRO A 85 -9.47 16.71 -19.75
N GLU A 86 -10.05 16.80 -20.95
CA GLU A 86 -10.10 15.70 -21.90
C GLU A 86 -8.71 15.37 -22.48
N SER A 87 -7.76 16.31 -22.48
CA SER A 87 -6.38 16.05 -22.95
C SER A 87 -5.61 15.07 -22.07
N TYR A 88 -6.02 14.92 -20.80
CA TYR A 88 -5.46 13.99 -19.81
C TYR A 88 -6.21 12.65 -19.73
N ILE A 89 -7.11 12.35 -20.67
CA ILE A 89 -7.67 11.00 -20.82
C ILE A 89 -6.57 10.08 -21.37
N ASP A 90 -6.31 8.98 -20.67
CA ASP A 90 -5.44 7.91 -21.14
C ASP A 90 -6.06 7.26 -22.40
N THR A 91 -5.40 7.40 -23.55
CA THR A 91 -5.89 6.90 -24.84
C THR A 91 -5.53 5.44 -25.13
N GLU A 92 -4.73 4.80 -24.28
CA GLU A 92 -4.52 3.35 -24.29
C GLU A 92 -5.68 2.65 -23.55
N GLU A 93 -6.16 3.24 -22.45
CA GLU A 93 -7.36 2.78 -21.73
C GLU A 93 -8.67 3.13 -22.46
N PHE A 94 -8.76 4.37 -22.95
CA PHE A 94 -9.94 4.91 -23.61
C PHE A 94 -9.60 5.30 -25.06
N PRO A 95 -9.59 4.34 -26.01
CA PRO A 95 -9.20 4.58 -27.39
C PRO A 95 -9.82 5.84 -28.02
N GLY A 96 -8.95 6.74 -28.50
CA GLY A 96 -9.36 8.01 -29.09
C GLY A 96 -10.00 9.00 -28.10
N GLY A 97 -9.75 8.85 -26.80
CA GLY A 97 -10.34 9.68 -25.74
C GLY A 97 -11.83 9.45 -25.52
N THR A 98 -12.39 8.36 -26.05
CA THR A 98 -13.83 8.09 -26.00
C THR A 98 -14.20 7.37 -24.70
N LEU A 99 -14.94 8.07 -23.83
CA LEU A 99 -15.37 7.52 -22.54
C LEU A 99 -16.61 6.60 -22.70
N PRO A 100 -16.61 5.40 -22.09
CA PRO A 100 -17.80 4.55 -22.00
C PRO A 100 -18.98 5.20 -21.24
N PRO A 101 -20.21 4.68 -21.37
CA PRO A 101 -21.37 5.19 -20.65
C PRO A 101 -21.12 5.33 -19.14
N GLY A 102 -21.35 6.54 -18.63
CA GLY A 102 -21.21 6.88 -17.21
C GLY A 102 -19.78 7.11 -16.71
N VAL A 103 -18.75 6.86 -17.54
CA VAL A 103 -17.36 7.20 -17.18
C VAL A 103 -17.20 8.72 -17.27
N THR A 104 -16.73 9.34 -16.19
CA THR A 104 -16.52 10.79 -16.14
C THR A 104 -15.07 11.15 -16.48
N VAL A 105 -14.81 12.43 -16.79
CA VAL A 105 -13.43 12.87 -17.08
C VAL A 105 -12.56 12.76 -15.82
N THR A 106 -13.10 13.01 -14.62
CA THR A 106 -12.39 12.81 -13.35
C THR A 106 -12.06 11.34 -13.10
N GLU A 107 -12.96 10.41 -13.45
CA GLU A 107 -12.70 8.97 -13.38
C GLU A 107 -11.59 8.55 -14.36
N ALA A 108 -11.66 8.99 -15.61
CA ALA A 108 -10.66 8.68 -16.63
C ALA A 108 -9.27 9.27 -16.28
N GLN A 109 -9.22 10.50 -15.76
CA GLN A 109 -7.98 11.08 -15.24
C GLN A 109 -7.48 10.35 -13.99
N GLY A 110 -8.37 9.93 -13.09
CA GLY A 110 -8.02 9.15 -11.91
C GLY A 110 -7.31 7.85 -12.28
N ILE A 111 -7.77 7.16 -13.33
CA ILE A 111 -7.12 5.95 -13.86
C ILE A 111 -5.74 6.27 -14.45
N ASN A 112 -5.61 7.34 -15.25
CA ASN A 112 -4.31 7.81 -15.77
C ASN A 112 -3.32 8.10 -14.62
N VAL A 113 -3.77 8.84 -13.60
CA VAL A 113 -2.96 9.16 -12.41
C VAL A 113 -2.52 7.90 -11.66
N LEU A 114 -3.43 6.95 -11.43
CA LEU A 114 -3.11 5.73 -10.67
C LEU A 114 -2.14 4.80 -11.42
N LYS A 115 -2.27 4.69 -12.76
CA LYS A 115 -1.24 4.05 -13.60
C LYS A 115 0.12 4.73 -13.44
N LYS A 116 0.18 6.06 -13.47
CA LYS A 116 1.43 6.81 -13.27
C LYS A 116 2.02 6.67 -11.87
N ILE A 117 1.19 6.52 -10.84
CA ILE A 117 1.65 6.20 -9.48
C ILE A 117 2.33 4.83 -9.48
N ARG A 118 1.70 3.79 -10.04
CA ARG A 118 2.32 2.46 -10.19
C ARG A 118 3.64 2.56 -10.96
N ASP A 119 3.64 3.16 -12.14
CA ASP A 119 4.83 3.24 -12.99
C ASP A 119 5.99 3.99 -12.27
N ASN A 120 5.68 4.99 -11.43
CA ASN A 120 6.66 5.69 -10.61
C ASN A 120 7.19 4.84 -9.44
N LEU A 121 6.32 4.07 -8.79
CA LEU A 121 6.72 3.12 -7.73
C LEU A 121 7.63 2.02 -8.29
N GLU A 122 7.26 1.44 -9.44
CA GLU A 122 8.02 0.35 -10.10
C GLU A 122 9.44 0.78 -10.51
N GLN A 123 9.62 2.03 -10.92
CA GLN A 123 10.94 2.59 -11.24
C GLN A 123 11.90 2.60 -10.03
N GLU A 124 11.37 2.74 -8.82
CA GLU A 124 12.13 2.72 -7.56
C GLU A 124 12.07 1.36 -6.85
N GLY A 125 11.50 0.33 -7.51
CA GLY A 125 11.39 -1.04 -6.98
C GLY A 125 10.22 -1.27 -6.02
N TYR A 126 9.25 -0.36 -5.96
CA TYR A 126 7.98 -0.49 -5.23
C TYR A 126 6.85 -0.93 -6.15
N THR A 127 5.69 -1.22 -5.59
CA THR A 127 4.46 -1.67 -6.26
C THR A 127 3.25 -1.02 -5.58
N LEU A 128 2.05 -1.16 -6.14
CA LEU A 128 0.82 -0.64 -5.51
C LEU A 128 0.46 -1.36 -4.19
N GLU A 129 0.97 -2.58 -3.95
CA GLU A 129 0.82 -3.31 -2.68
C GLU A 129 1.62 -2.66 -1.54
N ASP A 130 2.65 -1.89 -1.86
CA ASP A 130 3.53 -1.24 -0.88
C ASP A 130 2.96 0.10 -0.35
N VAL A 131 1.83 0.57 -0.91
CA VAL A 131 1.27 1.91 -0.64
C VAL A 131 0.50 1.96 0.70
N VAL A 132 0.99 2.78 1.63
CA VAL A 132 0.46 2.90 3.00
C VAL A 132 -0.35 4.18 3.24
N THR A 133 -0.08 5.24 2.47
CA THR A 133 -0.82 6.50 2.56
C THR A 133 -1.05 7.09 1.18
N MET A 134 -2.23 7.65 0.94
CA MET A 134 -2.57 8.35 -0.29
C MET A 134 -3.28 9.68 0.01
N ARG A 135 -2.77 10.77 -0.58
CA ARG A 135 -3.34 12.11 -0.48
C ARG A 135 -3.84 12.52 -1.85
N VAL A 136 -5.13 12.83 -1.96
CA VAL A 136 -5.81 13.11 -3.23
C VAL A 136 -6.32 14.54 -3.22
N PHE A 137 -5.93 15.29 -4.24
CA PHE A 137 -6.40 16.63 -4.53
C PHE A 137 -7.25 16.58 -5.79
N LEU A 138 -8.49 17.07 -5.70
CA LEU A 138 -9.45 17.07 -6.79
C LEU A 138 -9.81 18.50 -7.20
N ASP A 139 -9.93 18.74 -8.49
CA ASP A 139 -10.54 19.95 -9.06
C ASP A 139 -11.96 19.64 -9.55
N ASN A 140 -12.81 20.66 -9.67
CA ASN A 140 -14.15 20.49 -10.22
C ASN A 140 -14.13 20.53 -11.76
N ALA A 141 -14.91 19.66 -12.40
CA ALA A 141 -14.96 19.62 -13.86
C ALA A 141 -15.61 20.90 -14.42
N PRO A 142 -15.21 21.39 -15.62
CA PRO A 142 -15.79 22.60 -16.20
C PRO A 142 -17.33 22.53 -16.29
N GLY A 143 -18.01 23.41 -15.55
CA GLY A 143 -19.47 23.45 -15.46
C GLY A 143 -20.09 22.67 -14.30
N THR A 144 -19.30 22.09 -13.39
CA THR A 144 -19.77 21.61 -12.07
C THR A 144 -19.33 22.57 -10.96
N ASP A 145 -20.05 22.58 -9.84
CA ASP A 145 -19.72 23.42 -8.67
C ASP A 145 -18.89 22.69 -7.59
N ILE A 146 -18.68 21.38 -7.75
CA ILE A 146 -18.05 20.46 -6.78
C ILE A 146 -17.25 19.42 -7.57
N ALA A 147 -16.17 18.91 -6.99
CA ALA A 147 -15.36 17.81 -7.50
C ALA A 147 -16.14 16.49 -7.64
N ASP A 148 -15.83 15.69 -8.67
CA ASP A 148 -16.45 14.39 -8.86
C ASP A 148 -15.79 13.29 -7.99
N TYR A 149 -16.12 13.33 -6.70
CA TYR A 149 -15.73 12.28 -5.75
C TYR A 149 -16.23 10.88 -6.14
N ALA A 150 -17.32 10.77 -6.90
CA ALA A 150 -17.86 9.48 -7.31
C ALA A 150 -17.01 8.86 -8.42
N GLY A 151 -16.64 9.64 -9.44
CA GLY A 151 -15.69 9.26 -10.48
C GLY A 151 -14.31 8.94 -9.91
N TRP A 152 -13.78 9.77 -9.01
CA TRP A 152 -12.54 9.46 -8.29
C TRP A 152 -12.62 8.12 -7.54
N ASN A 153 -13.71 7.85 -6.81
CA ASN A 153 -13.84 6.60 -6.06
C ASN A 153 -13.98 5.36 -6.97
N ARG A 154 -14.61 5.48 -8.15
CA ARG A 154 -14.63 4.40 -9.15
C ARG A 154 -13.23 4.15 -9.73
N ALA A 155 -12.50 5.20 -10.11
CA ALA A 155 -11.13 5.11 -10.57
C ALA A 155 -10.21 4.45 -9.54
N TYR A 156 -10.28 4.88 -8.27
CA TYR A 156 -9.55 4.26 -7.16
C TYR A 156 -9.87 2.77 -7.01
N ARG A 157 -11.13 2.37 -7.16
CA ARG A 157 -11.54 0.95 -7.10
C ARG A 157 -10.94 0.08 -8.22
N GLN A 158 -10.43 0.66 -9.30
CA GLN A 158 -9.71 -0.09 -10.33
C GLN A 158 -8.30 -0.54 -9.90
N PHE A 159 -7.75 0.00 -8.79
CA PHE A 159 -6.37 -0.23 -8.33
C PHE A 159 -6.21 -0.49 -6.82
N PHE A 160 -7.26 -0.26 -6.03
CA PHE A 160 -7.29 -0.41 -4.57
C PHE A 160 -8.72 -0.78 -4.14
N ALA A 161 -8.91 -1.29 -2.92
CA ALA A 161 -10.23 -1.69 -2.42
C ALA A 161 -11.02 -2.63 -3.36
N ASN A 162 -10.28 -3.53 -4.01
CA ASN A 162 -10.76 -4.50 -4.98
C ASN A 162 -10.31 -5.94 -4.66
N THR A 163 -9.89 -6.16 -3.42
CA THR A 163 -9.62 -7.46 -2.81
C THR A 163 -10.40 -7.55 -1.51
N ASN A 164 -11.10 -8.66 -1.29
CA ASN A 164 -11.74 -8.99 -0.03
C ASN A 164 -10.66 -9.42 0.99
N LEU A 165 -10.58 -8.76 2.13
CA LEU A 165 -9.48 -8.95 3.09
C LEU A 165 -9.66 -10.19 3.98
N ASP A 166 -10.87 -10.77 4.01
CA ASP A 166 -11.15 -12.02 4.74
C ASP A 166 -10.95 -13.26 3.85
N THR A 167 -11.30 -13.19 2.56
CA THR A 167 -11.25 -14.34 1.62
C THR A 167 -10.08 -14.31 0.63
N ASP A 168 -9.39 -13.17 0.49
CA ASP A 168 -8.41 -12.89 -0.57
C ASP A 168 -8.99 -12.98 -2.00
N GLU A 169 -10.33 -12.97 -2.15
CA GLU A 169 -10.98 -12.99 -3.46
C GLU A 169 -11.00 -11.59 -4.12
N THR A 170 -10.93 -11.56 -5.45
CA THR A 170 -11.04 -10.32 -6.23
C THR A 170 -12.48 -9.81 -6.21
N GLU A 171 -12.64 -8.56 -5.79
CA GLU A 171 -13.92 -7.85 -5.75
C GLU A 171 -14.20 -7.20 -7.11
N LEU A 172 -15.39 -7.41 -7.66
CA LEU A 172 -15.77 -6.80 -8.93
C LEU A 172 -16.12 -5.32 -8.72
N VAL A 173 -15.68 -4.47 -9.65
CA VAL A 173 -15.76 -3.01 -9.52
C VAL A 173 -16.35 -2.35 -10.77
N PRO A 174 -17.17 -1.30 -10.62
CA PRO A 174 -17.78 -0.61 -11.75
C PRO A 174 -16.78 0.33 -12.44
N LEU A 175 -16.92 0.43 -13.77
CA LEU A 175 -16.33 1.48 -14.60
C LEU A 175 -17.49 2.29 -15.19
N GLY A 176 -17.63 3.55 -14.79
CA GLY A 176 -18.78 4.38 -15.13
C GLY A 176 -20.11 3.77 -14.66
N THR A 177 -21.02 3.52 -15.60
CA THR A 177 -22.30 2.81 -15.36
C THR A 177 -22.33 1.39 -15.94
N ALA A 178 -21.18 0.78 -16.24
CA ALA A 178 -21.12 -0.63 -16.61
C ALA A 178 -21.42 -1.55 -15.41
N GLU A 179 -21.86 -2.77 -15.71
CA GLU A 179 -21.90 -3.85 -14.71
C GLU A 179 -20.49 -4.08 -14.13
N PRO A 180 -20.36 -4.34 -12.81
CA PRO A 180 -19.06 -4.58 -12.19
C PRO A 180 -18.26 -5.70 -12.86
N ALA A 181 -16.98 -5.44 -13.11
CA ALA A 181 -16.05 -6.38 -13.76
C ALA A 181 -14.77 -6.52 -12.92
N ALA A 182 -13.83 -7.35 -13.37
CA ALA A 182 -12.51 -7.41 -12.74
C ALA A 182 -11.84 -6.01 -12.78
N PRO A 183 -11.15 -5.60 -11.70
CA PRO A 183 -10.41 -4.34 -11.68
C PRO A 183 -9.29 -4.34 -12.72
N LEU A 184 -8.85 -3.14 -13.15
CA LEU A 184 -7.66 -2.99 -13.98
C LEU A 184 -6.42 -3.61 -13.33
N GLU A 185 -6.28 -3.47 -12.02
CA GLU A 185 -5.21 -4.08 -11.24
C GLU A 185 -5.74 -4.53 -9.86
N ARG A 186 -5.70 -5.84 -9.59
CA ARG A 186 -6.05 -6.39 -8.27
C ARG A 186 -4.94 -6.05 -7.28
N ASN A 187 -5.32 -5.50 -6.14
CA ASN A 187 -4.41 -5.06 -5.09
C ASN A 187 -5.03 -5.29 -3.70
N SER A 188 -4.27 -5.89 -2.78
CA SER A 188 -4.70 -6.11 -1.39
C SER A 188 -4.54 -4.86 -0.52
N ALA A 189 -3.55 -4.00 -0.84
CA ALA A 189 -3.23 -2.81 -0.05
C ALA A 189 -4.45 -1.95 0.28
N ARG A 190 -4.44 -1.45 1.53
CA ARG A 190 -5.48 -0.61 2.08
C ARG A 190 -4.85 0.63 2.73
N PRO A 191 -4.42 1.63 1.93
CA PRO A 191 -3.78 2.80 2.49
C PRO A 191 -4.74 3.60 3.39
N SER A 192 -4.16 4.35 4.32
CA SER A 192 -4.85 5.50 4.89
C SER A 192 -4.99 6.56 3.79
N ARG A 193 -6.18 7.16 3.64
CA ARG A 193 -6.44 8.07 2.52
C ARG A 193 -7.42 9.18 2.88
N PHE A 194 -7.14 10.38 2.39
CA PHE A 194 -8.13 11.43 2.24
C PHE A 194 -8.22 11.90 0.79
N ALA A 195 -9.38 12.44 0.42
CA ALA A 195 -9.57 13.17 -0.81
C ALA A 195 -10.25 14.51 -0.49
N LEU A 196 -9.71 15.60 -1.03
CA LEU A 196 -10.24 16.94 -0.81
C LEU A 196 -10.26 17.74 -2.12
N GLU A 197 -11.27 18.59 -2.25
CA GLU A 197 -11.37 19.54 -3.35
C GLU A 197 -10.47 20.75 -3.09
N VAL A 198 -9.81 21.21 -4.16
CA VAL A 198 -8.98 22.42 -4.18
C VAL A 198 -9.54 23.41 -5.20
N ALA A 199 -9.19 24.69 -5.05
CA ALA A 199 -9.65 25.75 -5.95
C ALA A 199 -8.98 25.74 -7.35
N SER A 200 -7.89 25.00 -7.51
CA SER A 200 -7.18 24.77 -8.78
C SER A 200 -6.02 23.79 -8.59
N LEU A 201 -5.75 22.94 -9.57
CA LEU A 201 -4.52 22.13 -9.66
C LEU A 201 -3.37 22.86 -10.42
N PRO A 202 -2.09 22.47 -10.23
CA PRO A 202 -0.93 23.23 -10.72
C PRO A 202 -0.74 23.19 -12.25
N VAL A 203 -1.44 22.30 -12.95
CA VAL A 203 -1.41 22.18 -14.41
C VAL A 203 -2.82 22.39 -14.97
N PRO A 204 -3.03 23.31 -15.95
CA PRO A 204 -4.34 23.52 -16.54
C PRO A 204 -4.94 22.23 -17.12
N GLY A 205 -6.17 21.91 -16.70
CA GLY A 205 -6.88 20.72 -17.13
C GLY A 205 -6.70 19.49 -16.23
N TRP A 206 -5.79 19.49 -15.26
CA TRP A 206 -5.83 18.45 -14.22
C TRP A 206 -7.10 18.60 -13.37
N LEU A 207 -7.79 17.48 -13.16
CA LEU A 207 -8.88 17.29 -12.20
C LEU A 207 -8.49 16.39 -11.03
N VAL A 208 -7.34 15.71 -11.13
CA VAL A 208 -6.82 14.78 -10.13
C VAL A 208 -5.29 14.96 -10.01
N GLU A 209 -4.81 15.16 -8.80
CA GLU A 209 -3.40 15.04 -8.41
C GLU A 209 -3.29 14.17 -7.16
N VAL A 210 -2.38 13.20 -7.19
CA VAL A 210 -2.20 12.21 -6.11
C VAL A 210 -0.75 12.21 -5.63
N GLU A 211 -0.58 12.09 -4.32
CA GLU A 211 0.71 11.81 -3.68
C GLU A 211 0.56 10.53 -2.85
N VAL A 212 1.54 9.62 -2.89
CA VAL A 212 1.57 8.42 -2.05
C VAL A 212 2.84 8.30 -1.22
N ASP A 213 2.70 7.65 -0.06
CA ASP A 213 3.79 7.09 0.71
C ASP A 213 3.72 5.56 0.58
N ALA A 214 4.85 4.91 0.28
CA ALA A 214 5.00 3.46 0.17
C ALA A 214 6.18 2.96 1.00
N VAL A 215 6.15 1.70 1.48
CA VAL A 215 7.18 1.19 2.41
C VAL A 215 7.68 -0.21 2.08
N LYS A 216 8.94 -0.51 2.45
CA LYS A 216 9.58 -1.84 2.40
C LYS A 216 10.50 -2.07 3.58
#